data_AF-A0A9D1IFX9-F1
#
_entry.id   AF-A0A9D1IFX9-F1
#
_cell.length_a   1.000
_cell.length_b   1.000
_cell.length_c   1.000
_cell.angle_alpha   90.00
_cell.angle_beta   90.00
_cell.angle_gamma   90.00
#
_symmetry.space_group_name_H-M   'P 1'
#
loop_
_entity.id
_entity.type
_entity.pdbx_description
1 polymer ?
#
loop_
_entity_poly.entity_id
_entity_poly.type
_entity_poly.pdbx_seq_one_letter_code
_entity_poly.pdbx_strand_id
1 'polypeptide(L)'
;MHRITRTLCAAALCAAALLALAVPSFAADANSRAGTVKITSGSLNVRSSPSTSAGVVASLYKNETVTLLSKEGNWWRVEYANGKSGYSSASYISEVSGSRAYRVKTTSGNLNVRTGPGTGYGVKASLPSGRTVVVLSQSGGWAKIVYNGKSTGFVSAAYLTADASAGLAAVRLSVPSYKQTDSRWANILLGSSGETMAQSGCTTTALAMTESFRTGTTLTPADMAKRLTYAPAGWLYWPSNYVTSVHSANYLQTIYDLLRAGKPVILGMKRASGSQHWVVVTGFAGGSLSASNFYINDPGSSTRTTLSAFQAAYPNFYKIAYYR
;
A
#
# COMPACT_ATOMS: atom_id res chain seq x y z
N MET A 1 29.83 -14.45 -68.11
CA MET A 1 30.15 -14.12 -66.70
C MET A 1 29.27 -12.96 -66.25
N HIS A 2 28.17 -13.27 -65.55
CA HIS A 2 27.25 -12.28 -64.95
C HIS A 2 27.85 -11.75 -63.65
N ARG A 3 27.92 -10.42 -63.46
CA ARG A 3 27.97 -9.82 -62.11
C ARG A 3 26.98 -8.67 -62.02
N ILE A 4 26.10 -8.84 -61.05
CA ILE A 4 24.89 -8.09 -60.75
C ILE A 4 25.28 -6.81 -60.00
N THR A 5 24.81 -5.67 -60.49
CA THR A 5 24.77 -4.38 -59.80
C THR A 5 23.78 -4.44 -58.64
N ARG A 6 24.23 -4.12 -57.42
CA ARG A 6 23.33 -3.87 -56.28
C ARG A 6 23.55 -2.46 -55.76
N THR A 7 22.60 -1.60 -56.10
CA THR A 7 22.43 -0.25 -55.57
C THR A 7 21.96 -0.36 -54.12
N LEU A 8 22.77 0.05 -53.15
CA LEU A 8 22.36 0.20 -51.76
C LEU A 8 21.86 1.63 -51.55
N CYS A 9 20.54 1.75 -51.35
CA CYS A 9 19.87 2.99 -50.96
C CYS A 9 20.12 3.19 -49.45
N ALA A 10 20.94 4.17 -49.08
CA ALA A 10 21.17 4.53 -47.68
C ALA A 10 20.01 5.41 -47.19
N ALA A 11 19.12 4.84 -46.38
CA ALA A 11 18.08 5.60 -45.68
C ALA A 11 18.72 6.39 -44.52
N ALA A 12 18.67 7.71 -44.61
CA ALA A 12 19.05 8.61 -43.52
C ALA A 12 18.02 8.51 -42.38
N LEU A 13 18.41 7.95 -41.23
CA LEU A 13 17.64 8.09 -39.99
C LEU A 13 17.87 9.49 -39.42
N CYS A 14 16.85 10.34 -39.50
CA CYS A 14 16.78 11.59 -38.76
C CYS A 14 16.43 11.28 -37.31
N ALA A 15 17.42 11.29 -36.41
CA ALA A 15 17.18 11.17 -34.98
C ALA A 15 16.67 12.51 -34.44
N ALA A 16 15.36 12.63 -34.28
CA ALA A 16 14.77 13.72 -33.53
C ALA A 16 15.15 13.54 -32.04
N ALA A 17 16.10 14.34 -31.56
CA ALA A 17 16.39 14.44 -30.14
C ALA A 17 15.17 15.07 -29.45
N LEU A 18 14.38 14.22 -28.76
CA LEU A 18 13.30 14.68 -27.91
C LEU A 18 13.94 15.43 -26.73
N LEU A 19 13.95 16.76 -26.80
CA LEU A 19 14.34 17.62 -25.68
C LEU A 19 13.27 17.46 -24.59
N ALA A 20 13.44 16.48 -23.71
CA ALA A 20 12.59 16.35 -22.53
C ALA A 20 12.79 17.59 -21.68
N LEU A 21 11.82 18.52 -21.72
CA LEU A 21 11.76 19.62 -20.77
C LEU A 21 11.86 19.01 -19.37
N ALA A 22 12.93 19.34 -18.65
CA ALA A 22 13.11 18.89 -17.27
C ALA A 22 11.96 19.46 -16.44
N VAL A 23 10.88 18.68 -16.30
CA VAL A 23 9.81 18.99 -15.38
C VAL A 23 10.46 19.01 -14.00
N PRO A 24 10.40 20.12 -13.23
CA PRO A 24 10.99 20.16 -11.91
C PRO A 24 10.43 18.99 -11.11
N SER A 25 11.30 18.04 -10.77
CA SER A 25 10.91 16.84 -10.04
C SER A 25 10.59 17.24 -8.60
N PHE A 26 9.31 17.45 -8.34
CA PHE A 26 8.83 17.65 -6.99
C PHE A 26 9.04 16.36 -6.18
N ALA A 27 9.53 16.49 -4.94
CA ALA A 27 9.81 15.31 -4.13
C ALA A 27 8.52 14.61 -3.65
N ALA A 28 7.45 15.38 -3.40
CA ALA A 28 6.14 14.86 -3.03
C ALA A 28 5.41 14.20 -4.22
N ASP A 29 4.81 13.04 -3.95
CA ASP A 29 4.09 12.20 -4.90
C ASP A 29 2.71 11.77 -4.36
N ALA A 30 1.97 10.96 -5.14
CA ALA A 30 0.64 10.46 -4.78
C ALA A 30 0.61 9.60 -3.49
N ASN A 31 1.73 9.00 -3.12
CA ASN A 31 1.85 8.17 -1.91
C ASN A 31 2.24 8.98 -0.67
N SER A 32 2.55 10.26 -0.85
CA SER A 32 3.02 11.09 0.25
C SER A 32 1.95 11.25 1.34
N ARG A 33 2.42 11.31 2.59
CA ARG A 33 1.61 11.52 3.81
C ARG A 33 2.17 12.70 4.60
N ALA A 34 1.48 13.12 5.64
CA ALA A 34 2.00 14.10 6.57
C ALA A 34 2.47 13.40 7.85
N GLY A 35 3.55 13.91 8.43
CA GLY A 35 4.05 13.52 9.74
C GLY A 35 4.27 14.73 10.62
N THR A 36 4.08 14.59 11.92
CA THR A 36 4.40 15.60 12.93
C THR A 36 5.62 15.17 13.71
N VAL A 37 6.59 16.07 13.83
CA VAL A 37 7.81 15.84 14.60
C VAL A 37 7.51 15.85 16.09
N LYS A 38 7.89 14.77 16.78
CA LYS A 38 7.70 14.53 18.22
C LYS A 38 9.04 14.35 18.91
N ILE A 39 9.63 15.47 19.30
CA ILE A 39 10.88 15.53 20.10
C ILE A 39 10.66 16.37 21.36
N THR A 40 11.43 16.11 22.41
CA THR A 40 11.31 16.82 23.69
C THR A 40 11.96 18.21 23.62
N SER A 41 13.19 18.27 23.11
CA SER A 41 14.03 19.48 22.97
C SER A 41 14.94 19.36 21.73
N GLY A 42 15.58 20.47 21.33
CA GLY A 42 16.52 20.53 20.21
C GLY A 42 15.86 20.42 18.84
N SER A 43 16.52 19.71 17.92
CA SER A 43 16.06 19.47 16.57
C SER A 43 16.27 18.01 16.16
N LEU A 44 15.47 17.56 15.20
CA LEU A 44 15.54 16.25 14.59
C LEU A 44 16.32 16.36 13.28
N ASN A 45 17.42 15.61 13.17
CA ASN A 45 18.28 15.64 11.99
C ASN A 45 17.63 14.96 10.78
N VAL A 46 17.68 15.63 9.64
CA VAL A 46 17.47 15.04 8.32
C VAL A 46 18.84 14.76 7.72
N ARG A 47 19.08 13.52 7.31
CA ARG A 47 20.37 13.02 6.83
C ARG A 47 20.35 12.66 5.35
N SER A 48 21.51 12.60 4.71
CA SER A 48 21.63 12.27 3.28
C SER A 48 21.30 10.81 2.95
N SER A 49 21.33 9.90 3.93
CA SER A 49 21.05 8.47 3.79
C SER A 49 20.41 7.93 5.08
N PRO A 50 19.73 6.77 5.07
CA PRO A 50 19.08 6.18 6.26
C PRO A 50 20.10 5.55 7.23
N SER A 51 21.03 6.36 7.74
CA SER A 51 22.08 5.96 8.68
C SER A 51 22.40 7.09 9.66
N THR A 52 22.73 6.74 10.90
CA THR A 52 23.16 7.70 11.94
C THR A 52 24.54 8.31 11.65
N SER A 53 25.35 7.67 10.81
CA SER A 53 26.65 8.19 10.35
C SER A 53 26.55 9.09 9.12
N ALA A 54 25.40 9.14 8.44
CA ALA A 54 25.23 9.97 7.25
C ALA A 54 25.19 11.46 7.61
N GLY A 55 25.72 12.29 6.71
CA GLY A 55 25.78 13.75 6.89
C GLY A 55 24.40 14.37 7.09
N VAL A 56 24.31 15.37 7.96
CA VAL A 56 23.07 16.12 8.22
C VAL A 56 22.87 17.17 7.13
N VAL A 57 21.72 17.12 6.45
CA VAL A 57 21.36 18.01 5.32
C VAL A 57 20.28 19.03 5.67
N ALA A 58 19.53 18.80 6.77
CA ALA A 58 18.58 19.74 7.33
C ALA A 58 18.21 19.35 8.78
N SER A 59 17.45 20.22 9.43
CA SER A 59 16.92 20.00 10.77
C SER A 59 15.42 20.27 10.79
N LEU A 60 14.68 19.45 11.53
CA LEU A 60 13.25 19.61 11.80
C LEU A 60 13.02 19.92 13.27
N TYR A 61 12.01 20.73 13.56
CA TYR A 61 11.73 21.20 14.92
C TYR A 61 10.47 20.57 15.50
N LYS A 62 10.36 20.61 16.83
CA LYS A 62 9.21 20.09 17.57
C LYS A 62 7.89 20.63 17.00
N ASN A 63 6.94 19.73 16.76
CA ASN A 63 5.63 20.00 16.18
C ASN A 63 5.62 20.55 14.75
N GLU A 64 6.76 20.63 14.04
CA GLU A 64 6.71 20.85 12.59
C GLU A 64 5.97 19.69 11.93
N THR A 65 5.12 20.03 10.96
CA THR A 65 4.48 19.06 10.07
C THR A 65 5.30 18.97 8.79
N VAL A 66 5.64 17.76 8.38
CA VAL A 66 6.46 17.47 7.20
C VAL A 66 5.77 16.50 6.24
N THR A 67 6.13 16.56 4.97
CA THR A 67 5.74 15.59 3.95
C THR A 67 6.62 14.34 4.05
N LEU A 68 5.98 13.20 4.27
CA LEU A 68 6.59 11.87 4.28
C LEU A 68 6.47 11.27 2.88
N LEU A 69 7.59 10.83 2.32
CA LEU A 69 7.69 10.32 0.96
C LEU A 69 7.68 8.79 0.94
N SER A 70 8.50 8.18 1.80
CA SER A 70 8.60 6.73 1.93
C SER A 70 9.19 6.33 3.27
N LYS A 71 8.94 5.09 3.69
CA LYS A 71 9.52 4.50 4.91
C LYS A 71 10.46 3.37 4.54
N GLU A 72 11.65 3.37 5.15
CA GLU A 72 12.65 2.31 5.02
C GLU A 72 13.15 1.93 6.42
N GLY A 73 12.69 0.78 6.92
CA GLY A 73 12.97 0.36 8.30
C GLY A 73 12.58 1.43 9.31
N ASN A 74 13.58 1.91 10.06
CA ASN A 74 13.43 2.94 11.09
C ASN A 74 13.62 4.38 10.58
N TRP A 75 13.61 4.60 9.26
CA TRP A 75 13.80 5.92 8.65
C TRP A 75 12.60 6.32 7.80
N TRP A 76 12.18 7.57 7.95
CA TRP A 76 11.34 8.25 6.98
C TRP A 76 12.20 9.01 6.00
N ARG A 77 11.97 8.82 4.71
CA ARG A 77 12.36 9.80 3.70
C ARG A 77 11.35 10.95 3.74
N VAL A 78 11.82 12.15 4.03
CA VAL A 78 11.01 13.35 4.21
C VAL A 78 11.38 14.41 3.18
N GLU A 79 10.41 15.16 2.66
CA GLU A 79 10.69 16.42 1.97
C GLU A 79 10.78 17.52 3.02
N TYR A 80 11.93 18.18 3.15
CA TYR A 80 12.17 19.20 4.19
C TYR A 80 12.14 20.64 3.64
N ALA A 81 12.22 20.78 2.32
CA ALA A 81 12.03 22.02 1.57
C ALA A 81 11.62 21.67 0.14
N ASN A 82 11.14 22.65 -0.64
CA ASN A 82 10.67 22.40 -2.01
C ASN A 82 11.68 21.62 -2.87
N GLY A 83 11.33 20.38 -3.23
CA GLY A 83 12.18 19.49 -4.04
C GLY A 83 13.38 18.89 -3.31
N LYS A 84 13.61 19.23 -2.04
CA LYS A 84 14.72 18.73 -1.24
C LYS A 84 14.24 17.70 -0.24
N SER A 85 14.90 16.55 -0.21
CA SER A 85 14.53 15.42 0.64
C SER A 85 15.74 14.76 1.28
N GLY A 86 15.50 14.05 2.37
CA GLY A 86 16.50 13.28 3.11
C GLY A 86 15.83 12.35 4.12
N TYR A 87 16.60 11.75 5.02
CA TYR A 87 16.16 10.69 5.91
C TYR A 87 16.17 11.13 7.37
N SER A 88 15.06 10.92 8.07
CA SER A 88 14.92 11.24 9.48
C SER A 88 14.44 10.01 10.25
N SER A 89 14.84 9.88 11.52
CA SER A 89 14.43 8.73 12.34
C SER A 89 12.91 8.68 12.49
N ALA A 90 12.33 7.52 12.20
CA ALA A 90 10.89 7.28 12.28
C ALA A 90 10.37 7.28 13.71
N SER A 91 11.23 7.05 14.71
CA SER A 91 10.86 7.09 16.14
C SER A 91 10.38 8.46 16.61
N TYR A 92 10.74 9.53 15.90
CA TYR A 92 10.43 10.92 16.28
C TYR A 92 9.43 11.58 15.34
N ILE A 93 8.76 10.82 14.47
CA ILE A 93 7.76 11.33 13.54
C ILE A 93 6.49 10.50 13.72
N SER A 94 5.41 11.17 14.14
CA SER A 94 4.07 10.59 14.19
C SER A 94 3.33 10.91 12.91
N GLU A 95 2.87 9.91 12.17
CA GLU A 95 2.02 10.13 11.01
C GLU A 95 0.72 10.85 11.40
N VAL A 96 0.26 11.77 10.54
CA VAL A 96 -1.02 12.46 10.70
C VAL A 96 -2.11 11.58 10.09
N SER A 97 -2.95 11.01 10.94
CA SER A 97 -4.06 10.14 10.53
C SER A 97 -4.99 10.84 9.54
N GLY A 98 -5.37 10.13 8.47
CA GLY A 98 -6.24 10.65 7.42
C GLY A 98 -5.57 11.61 6.41
N SER A 99 -4.29 11.96 6.60
CA SER A 99 -3.58 12.81 5.64
C SER A 99 -3.33 12.10 4.31
N ARG A 100 -3.51 12.81 3.20
CA ARG A 100 -3.44 12.25 1.84
C ARG A 100 -2.89 13.25 0.83
N ALA A 101 -2.16 12.78 -0.17
CA ALA A 101 -1.69 13.62 -1.27
C ALA A 101 -2.81 13.98 -2.26
N TYR A 102 -2.80 15.23 -2.72
CA TYR A 102 -3.70 15.80 -3.72
C TYR A 102 -2.86 16.59 -4.73
N ARG A 103 -3.38 16.73 -5.96
CA ARG A 103 -2.82 17.64 -6.96
C ARG A 103 -3.66 18.88 -7.10
N VAL A 104 -2.99 20.01 -7.31
CA VAL A 104 -3.61 21.28 -7.65
C VAL A 104 -4.11 21.22 -9.10
N LYS A 105 -5.41 21.44 -9.32
CA LYS A 105 -6.02 21.51 -10.65
C LYS A 105 -6.69 22.87 -10.83
N THR A 106 -6.10 23.70 -11.68
CA THR A 106 -6.66 25.01 -12.07
C THR A 106 -6.77 25.06 -13.59
N THR A 107 -7.83 25.69 -14.12
CA THR A 107 -8.01 25.88 -15.57
C THR A 107 -7.06 26.94 -16.11
N SER A 108 -6.78 27.97 -15.30
CA SER A 108 -5.80 29.01 -15.56
C SER A 108 -5.27 29.57 -14.24
N GLY A 109 -4.04 30.09 -14.26
CA GLY A 109 -3.38 30.68 -13.08
C GLY A 109 -3.03 29.67 -11.98
N ASN A 110 -2.62 30.21 -10.83
CA ASN A 110 -2.15 29.45 -9.68
C ASN A 110 -3.17 29.45 -8.55
N LEU A 111 -3.14 28.41 -7.71
CA LEU A 111 -3.95 28.29 -6.51
C LEU A 111 -3.33 29.05 -5.34
N ASN A 112 -4.04 30.03 -4.80
CA ASN A 112 -3.59 30.80 -3.65
C ASN A 112 -3.66 29.99 -2.35
N VAL A 113 -2.54 29.96 -1.63
CA VAL A 113 -2.44 29.45 -0.26
C VAL A 113 -2.61 30.61 0.71
N ARG A 114 -3.56 30.47 1.62
CA ARG A 114 -3.98 31.51 2.56
C ARG A 114 -3.62 31.16 4.00
N THR A 115 -3.63 32.17 4.85
CA THR A 115 -3.39 32.04 6.30
C THR A 115 -4.56 31.39 7.05
N GLY A 116 -5.78 31.43 6.50
CA GLY A 116 -6.98 30.80 7.07
C GLY A 116 -8.00 30.35 6.01
N PRO A 117 -9.06 29.64 6.43
CA PRO A 117 -10.08 29.09 5.53
C PRO A 117 -11.08 30.16 5.11
N GLY A 118 -10.77 30.93 4.07
CA GLY A 118 -11.64 31.98 3.54
C GLY A 118 -10.93 32.90 2.56
N THR A 119 -11.66 33.55 1.66
CA THR A 119 -11.10 34.51 0.69
C THR A 119 -10.66 35.83 1.33
N GLY A 120 -11.17 36.16 2.52
CA GLY A 120 -10.74 37.33 3.31
C GLY A 120 -9.38 37.15 4.02
N TYR A 121 -8.85 35.92 4.10
CA TYR A 121 -7.53 35.69 4.70
C TYR A 121 -6.41 36.02 3.72
N GLY A 122 -5.31 36.58 4.24
CA GLY A 122 -4.14 36.95 3.45
C GLY A 122 -3.53 35.77 2.67
N VAL A 123 -3.11 36.04 1.45
CA VAL A 123 -2.38 35.08 0.60
C VAL A 123 -0.91 35.08 1.01
N LYS A 124 -0.34 33.89 1.22
CA LYS A 124 1.08 33.72 1.63
C LYS A 124 1.92 32.88 0.67
N ALA A 125 1.27 32.14 -0.23
CA ALA A 125 1.95 31.44 -1.31
C ALA A 125 0.98 31.21 -2.47
N SER A 126 1.50 30.78 -3.60
CA SER A 126 0.72 30.39 -4.77
C SER A 126 1.28 29.09 -5.34
N LEU A 127 0.39 28.17 -5.72
CA LEU A 127 0.76 26.82 -6.19
C LEU A 127 0.33 26.66 -7.66
N PRO A 128 1.24 26.27 -8.57
CA PRO A 128 0.87 26.01 -9.95
C PRO A 128 0.02 24.76 -10.08
N SER A 129 -0.74 24.64 -11.18
CA SER A 129 -1.43 23.39 -11.49
C SER A 129 -0.43 22.24 -11.64
N GLY A 130 -0.85 21.03 -11.24
CA GLY A 130 -0.03 19.83 -11.21
C GLY A 130 0.83 19.69 -9.96
N ARG A 131 0.95 20.74 -9.13
CA ARG A 131 1.68 20.68 -7.86
C ARG A 131 1.01 19.70 -6.90
N THR A 132 1.79 18.77 -6.37
CA THR A 132 1.34 17.86 -5.31
C THR A 132 1.46 18.53 -3.95
N VAL A 133 0.42 18.36 -3.12
CA VAL A 133 0.33 18.81 -1.72
C VAL A 133 -0.23 17.67 -0.87
N VAL A 134 0.03 17.69 0.44
CA VAL A 134 -0.63 16.75 1.37
C VAL A 134 -1.73 17.47 2.13
N VAL A 135 -2.97 17.01 1.98
CA VAL A 135 -4.14 17.50 2.72
C VAL A 135 -4.13 16.89 4.12
N LEU A 136 -4.21 17.74 5.14
CA LEU A 136 -4.29 17.39 6.55
C LEU A 136 -5.75 17.26 7.02
N SER A 137 -6.61 18.15 6.53
CA SER A 137 -8.04 18.16 6.84
C SER A 137 -8.81 18.99 5.82
N GLN A 138 -10.12 18.74 5.71
CA GLN A 138 -11.03 19.53 4.89
C GLN A 138 -12.30 19.86 5.67
N SER A 139 -12.76 21.10 5.59
CA SER A 139 -14.03 21.54 6.18
C SER A 139 -14.50 22.84 5.52
N GLY A 140 -15.81 23.01 5.34
CA GLY A 140 -16.41 24.24 4.79
C GLY A 140 -15.87 24.63 3.41
N GLY A 141 -15.49 23.67 2.57
CA GLY A 141 -14.92 23.92 1.24
C GLY A 141 -13.43 24.32 1.24
N TRP A 142 -12.77 24.34 2.39
CA TRP A 142 -11.35 24.65 2.52
C TRP A 142 -10.55 23.43 2.97
N ALA A 143 -9.33 23.29 2.44
CA ALA A 143 -8.39 22.26 2.83
C ALA A 143 -7.19 22.87 3.55
N LYS A 144 -6.83 22.32 4.71
CA LYS A 144 -5.53 22.60 5.34
C LYS A 144 -4.51 21.66 4.73
N ILE A 145 -3.39 22.19 4.25
CA ILE A 145 -2.38 21.43 3.50
C ILE A 145 -0.98 21.59 4.10
N VAL A 146 -0.10 20.64 3.78
CA VAL A 146 1.36 20.76 3.80
C VAL A 146 1.85 20.86 2.35
N TYR A 147 2.76 21.78 2.09
CA TYR A 147 3.38 22.01 0.78
C TYR A 147 4.85 22.39 0.95
N ASN A 148 5.64 22.26 -0.11
CA ASN A 148 7.09 22.56 -0.10
C ASN A 148 7.83 21.86 1.05
N GLY A 149 7.48 20.61 1.32
CA GLY A 149 8.04 19.79 2.40
C GLY A 149 7.47 20.05 3.79
N LYS A 150 7.33 21.31 4.22
CA LYS A 150 6.93 21.62 5.61
C LYS A 150 6.04 22.84 5.82
N SER A 151 5.84 23.64 4.78
CA SER A 151 4.98 24.82 4.87
C SER A 151 3.53 24.39 4.98
N THR A 152 2.74 25.05 5.83
CA THR A 152 1.30 24.76 5.97
C THR A 152 0.45 25.93 5.55
N GLY A 153 -0.81 25.71 5.18
CA GLY A 153 -1.74 26.77 4.82
C GLY A 153 -3.11 26.24 4.43
N PHE A 154 -3.99 27.15 4.01
CA PHE A 154 -5.34 26.81 3.58
C PHE A 154 -5.54 27.12 2.10
N VAL A 155 -6.18 26.21 1.38
CA VAL A 155 -6.54 26.39 -0.03
C VAL A 155 -8.00 26.01 -0.24
N SER A 156 -8.64 26.54 -1.28
CA SER A 156 -9.98 26.06 -1.66
C SER A 156 -9.90 24.61 -2.11
N ALA A 157 -10.72 23.75 -1.51
CA ALA A 157 -10.77 22.32 -1.81
C ALA A 157 -11.27 22.05 -3.24
N ALA A 158 -11.98 23.00 -3.86
CA ALA A 158 -12.50 22.87 -5.22
C ALA A 158 -11.38 22.74 -6.28
N TYR A 159 -10.18 23.24 -5.98
CA TYR A 159 -9.01 23.14 -6.86
C TYR A 159 -8.06 22.02 -6.47
N LEU A 160 -8.47 21.14 -5.56
CA LEU A 160 -7.72 19.96 -5.18
C LEU A 160 -8.42 18.73 -5.73
N THR A 161 -7.73 18.04 -6.64
CA THR A 161 -8.11 16.70 -7.01
C THR A 161 -7.29 15.75 -6.17
N ALA A 162 -7.96 14.84 -5.45
CA ALA A 162 -7.25 13.71 -4.87
C ALA A 162 -6.43 13.09 -5.99
N ASP A 163 -5.18 12.75 -5.74
CA ASP A 163 -4.33 12.11 -6.75
C ASP A 163 -4.76 10.64 -6.98
N ALA A 164 -6.07 10.39 -6.97
CA ALA A 164 -6.74 9.14 -7.27
C ALA A 164 -6.90 8.91 -8.78
N SER A 165 -6.50 9.88 -9.62
CA SER A 165 -6.27 9.64 -11.05
C SER A 165 -4.96 8.90 -11.33
N ALA A 166 -4.08 8.74 -10.33
CA ALA A 166 -3.15 7.63 -10.26
C ALA A 166 -3.57 6.81 -9.03
N GLY A 167 -4.56 5.93 -9.19
CA GLY A 167 -4.96 5.03 -8.12
C GLY A 167 -3.77 4.30 -7.49
N LEU A 168 -3.96 3.76 -6.28
CA LEU A 168 -2.96 2.91 -5.63
C LEU A 168 -2.41 1.92 -6.66
N ALA A 169 -1.10 1.70 -6.67
CA ALA A 169 -0.47 0.90 -7.72
C ALA A 169 -0.99 -0.54 -7.67
N ALA A 170 -1.17 -1.16 -8.83
CA ALA A 170 -1.50 -2.57 -8.90
C ALA A 170 -0.37 -3.40 -8.27
N VAL A 171 -0.74 -4.47 -7.56
CA VAL A 171 0.18 -5.44 -6.97
C VAL A 171 -0.35 -6.83 -7.31
N ARG A 172 0.50 -7.73 -7.82
CA ARG A 172 0.12 -9.12 -8.06
C ARG A 172 1.22 -10.03 -7.56
N LEU A 173 0.88 -10.89 -6.60
CA LEU A 173 1.77 -11.94 -6.11
C LEU A 173 1.35 -13.26 -6.75
N SER A 174 2.32 -14.00 -7.29
CA SER A 174 2.13 -15.30 -7.94
C SER A 174 1.93 -16.42 -6.92
N VAL A 175 0.94 -16.26 -6.04
CA VAL A 175 0.61 -17.24 -5.00
C VAL A 175 -0.13 -18.43 -5.66
N PRO A 176 0.28 -19.68 -5.42
CA PRO A 176 -0.44 -20.83 -5.93
C PRO A 176 -1.88 -20.87 -5.41
N SER A 177 -2.78 -21.47 -6.18
CA SER A 177 -4.21 -21.61 -5.82
C SER A 177 -4.54 -23.07 -5.56
N TYR A 178 -4.64 -23.44 -4.29
CA TYR A 178 -5.05 -24.77 -3.86
C TYR A 178 -6.50 -24.78 -3.42
N LYS A 179 -7.20 -25.89 -3.67
CA LYS A 179 -8.59 -26.11 -3.23
C LYS A 179 -8.62 -27.11 -2.11
N GLN A 180 -9.36 -26.82 -1.04
CA GLN A 180 -9.46 -27.73 0.11
C GLN A 180 -10.18 -29.04 -0.26
N THR A 181 -10.97 -29.01 -1.34
CA THR A 181 -11.76 -30.13 -1.87
C THR A 181 -11.04 -30.93 -2.97
N ASP A 182 -9.77 -30.64 -3.27
CA ASP A 182 -8.99 -31.41 -4.23
C ASP A 182 -8.83 -32.87 -3.74
N SER A 183 -9.13 -33.84 -4.60
CA SER A 183 -9.22 -35.26 -4.25
C SER A 183 -7.91 -35.82 -3.67
N ARG A 184 -6.77 -35.21 -3.96
CA ARG A 184 -5.46 -35.63 -3.43
C ARG A 184 -5.34 -35.48 -1.91
N TRP A 185 -6.13 -34.60 -1.30
CA TRP A 185 -6.07 -34.34 0.15
C TRP A 185 -7.42 -34.10 0.82
N ALA A 186 -8.52 -34.05 0.05
CA ALA A 186 -9.88 -33.80 0.53
C ALA A 186 -10.24 -34.63 1.78
N ASN A 187 -9.81 -35.89 1.84
CA ASN A 187 -10.14 -36.84 2.91
C ASN A 187 -9.14 -36.87 4.08
N ILE A 188 -8.09 -36.03 4.06
CA ILE A 188 -7.12 -35.96 5.17
C ILE A 188 -7.80 -35.32 6.37
N LEU A 189 -7.67 -35.95 7.55
CA LEU A 189 -8.21 -35.44 8.81
C LEU A 189 -7.36 -34.28 9.36
N LEU A 190 -8.04 -33.31 9.97
CA LEU A 190 -7.44 -32.14 10.62
C LEU A 190 -7.18 -32.44 12.09
N GLY A 191 -6.02 -33.03 12.38
CA GLY A 191 -5.70 -33.49 13.73
C GLY A 191 -6.66 -34.58 14.19
N SER A 192 -7.16 -34.49 15.43
CA SER A 192 -8.04 -35.50 16.04
C SER A 192 -9.52 -35.12 16.02
N SER A 193 -9.93 -34.11 15.24
CA SER A 193 -11.30 -33.57 15.27
C SER A 193 -12.35 -34.43 14.57
N GLY A 194 -11.91 -35.36 13.72
CA GLY A 194 -12.78 -36.10 12.79
C GLY A 194 -13.18 -35.30 11.54
N GLU A 195 -12.82 -34.02 11.46
CA GLU A 195 -13.08 -33.16 10.29
C GLU A 195 -12.02 -33.36 9.21
N THR A 196 -12.47 -33.44 7.96
CA THR A 196 -11.58 -33.54 6.80
C THR A 196 -11.15 -32.17 6.26
N MET A 197 -10.11 -32.15 5.44
CA MET A 197 -9.70 -30.99 4.65
C MET A 197 -10.86 -30.42 3.81
N ALA A 198 -11.68 -31.29 3.19
CA ALA A 198 -12.81 -30.85 2.39
C ALA A 198 -13.86 -30.11 3.23
N GLN A 199 -14.13 -30.58 4.46
CA GLN A 199 -15.12 -29.98 5.35
C GLN A 199 -14.62 -28.67 5.98
N SER A 200 -13.39 -28.67 6.51
CA SER A 200 -12.92 -27.61 7.43
C SER A 200 -11.50 -27.11 7.14
N GLY A 201 -10.89 -27.48 6.01
CA GLY A 201 -9.47 -27.25 5.70
C GLY A 201 -9.10 -25.91 5.08
N CYS A 202 -9.97 -24.90 5.08
CA CYS A 202 -9.71 -23.60 4.43
C CYS A 202 -8.45 -22.91 4.96
N THR A 203 -8.26 -22.89 6.29
CA THR A 203 -7.09 -22.25 6.92
C THR A 203 -5.78 -22.99 6.60
N THR A 204 -5.79 -24.33 6.70
CA THR A 204 -4.64 -25.18 6.32
C THR A 204 -4.25 -24.97 4.86
N THR A 205 -5.25 -24.90 3.98
CA THR A 205 -5.05 -24.66 2.54
C THR A 205 -4.51 -23.24 2.27
N ALA A 206 -5.00 -22.23 3.01
CA ALA A 206 -4.49 -20.86 2.92
C ALA A 206 -3.02 -20.76 3.36
N LEU A 207 -2.63 -21.48 4.41
CA LEU A 207 -1.23 -21.58 4.82
C LEU A 207 -0.35 -22.30 3.80
N ALA A 208 -0.83 -23.39 3.21
CA ALA A 208 -0.13 -24.07 2.12
C ALA A 208 0.17 -23.12 0.96
N MET A 209 -0.81 -22.31 0.55
CA MET A 209 -0.64 -21.32 -0.51
C MET A 209 0.40 -20.24 -0.14
N THR A 210 0.29 -19.66 1.05
CA THR A 210 1.19 -18.56 1.48
C THR A 210 2.62 -19.05 1.76
N GLU A 211 2.80 -20.22 2.37
CA GLU A 211 4.12 -20.80 2.62
C GLU A 211 4.78 -21.31 1.34
N SER A 212 4.02 -21.84 0.38
CA SER A 212 4.54 -22.20 -0.94
C SER A 212 5.11 -20.97 -1.64
N PHE A 213 4.35 -19.86 -1.64
CA PHE A 213 4.83 -18.58 -2.19
C PHE A 213 6.08 -18.08 -1.48
N ARG A 214 6.07 -18.07 -0.13
CA ARG A 214 7.18 -17.55 0.69
C ARG A 214 8.48 -18.33 0.48
N THR A 215 8.40 -19.65 0.37
CA THR A 215 9.57 -20.53 0.28
C THR A 215 10.01 -20.79 -1.15
N GLY A 216 9.17 -20.48 -2.15
CA GLY A 216 9.39 -20.90 -3.53
C GLY A 216 9.29 -22.41 -3.76
N THR A 217 8.72 -23.15 -2.79
CA THR A 217 8.56 -24.61 -2.87
C THR A 217 7.09 -24.99 -2.97
N THR A 218 6.80 -26.21 -3.45
CA THR A 218 5.42 -26.74 -3.43
C THR A 218 5.15 -27.36 -2.07
N LEU A 219 4.39 -26.66 -1.23
CA LEU A 219 3.86 -27.18 0.03
C LEU A 219 2.36 -27.39 -0.13
N THR A 220 1.95 -28.63 -0.33
CA THR A 220 0.54 -28.95 -0.55
C THR A 220 -0.28 -28.82 0.74
N PRO A 221 -1.61 -28.74 0.66
CA PRO A 221 -2.45 -28.81 1.85
C PRO A 221 -2.25 -30.11 2.66
N ALA A 222 -1.90 -31.22 2.01
CA ALA A 222 -1.53 -32.46 2.69
C ALA A 222 -0.23 -32.31 3.50
N ASP A 223 0.79 -31.65 2.94
CA ASP A 223 2.05 -31.41 3.63
C ASP A 223 1.86 -30.51 4.84
N MET A 224 1.03 -29.46 4.69
CA MET A 224 0.71 -28.56 5.79
C MET A 224 -0.12 -29.24 6.87
N ALA A 225 -1.08 -30.09 6.50
CA ALA A 225 -1.87 -30.86 7.47
C ALA A 225 -1.01 -31.71 8.41
N LYS A 226 0.15 -32.20 7.94
CA LYS A 226 1.12 -32.95 8.75
C LYS A 226 2.00 -32.08 9.65
N ARG A 227 2.24 -30.82 9.26
CA ARG A 227 3.17 -29.90 9.93
C ARG A 227 2.50 -29.01 10.96
N LEU A 228 1.20 -28.79 10.81
CA LEU A 228 0.42 -27.88 11.62
C LEU A 228 -0.21 -28.56 12.82
N THR A 229 -0.47 -27.77 13.87
CA THR A 229 -1.10 -28.25 15.10
C THR A 229 -2.54 -27.78 15.17
N TYR A 230 -3.43 -28.69 15.56
CA TYR A 230 -4.87 -28.45 15.63
C TYR A 230 -5.37 -28.62 17.06
N ALA A 231 -6.34 -27.79 17.45
CA ALA A 231 -7.14 -28.00 18.65
C ALA A 231 -8.03 -29.25 18.47
N PRO A 232 -8.53 -29.85 19.56
CA PRO A 232 -9.42 -31.02 19.48
C PRO A 232 -10.65 -30.79 18.58
N ALA A 233 -11.16 -29.56 18.54
CA ALA A 233 -12.28 -29.16 17.67
C ALA A 233 -11.87 -28.83 16.22
N GLY A 234 -10.62 -29.10 15.81
CA GLY A 234 -10.13 -28.93 14.44
C GLY A 234 -9.63 -27.53 14.09
N TRP A 235 -9.75 -26.55 14.99
CA TRP A 235 -9.21 -25.21 14.77
C TRP A 235 -7.69 -25.22 14.77
N LEU A 236 -7.09 -24.49 13.83
CA LEU A 236 -5.65 -24.39 13.72
C LEU A 236 -5.03 -23.51 14.82
N TYR A 237 -3.93 -23.96 15.43
CA TYR A 237 -3.01 -23.10 16.15
C TYR A 237 -2.08 -22.39 15.17
N TRP A 238 -2.10 -21.06 15.18
CA TRP A 238 -1.27 -20.26 14.27
C TRP A 238 0.23 -20.55 14.51
N PRO A 239 0.99 -20.82 13.43
CA PRO A 239 2.44 -20.92 13.52
C PRO A 239 3.06 -19.68 14.18
N SER A 240 4.09 -19.84 15.02
CA SER A 240 4.69 -18.76 15.81
C SER A 240 5.31 -17.63 14.97
N ASN A 241 5.69 -17.95 13.73
CA ASN A 241 6.20 -17.02 12.72
C ASN A 241 5.10 -16.23 11.98
N TYR A 242 3.82 -16.44 12.29
CA TYR A 242 2.72 -15.62 11.79
C TYR A 242 2.33 -14.55 12.80
N VAL A 243 1.97 -13.38 12.28
CA VAL A 243 1.29 -12.31 13.01
C VAL A 243 -0.19 -12.41 12.70
N THR A 244 -1.05 -12.24 13.71
CA THR A 244 -2.49 -12.08 13.50
C THR A 244 -2.99 -10.75 14.01
N SER A 245 -3.95 -10.14 13.32
CA SER A 245 -4.59 -8.90 13.75
C SER A 245 -6.10 -8.98 13.61
N VAL A 246 -6.81 -8.55 14.65
CA VAL A 246 -8.28 -8.42 14.70
C VAL A 246 -8.75 -6.98 14.50
N HIS A 247 -7.84 -6.05 14.20
CA HIS A 247 -8.18 -4.65 13.98
C HIS A 247 -8.94 -4.50 12.67
N SER A 248 -10.25 -4.30 12.76
CA SER A 248 -11.15 -4.12 11.61
C SER A 248 -11.08 -2.72 11.01
N ALA A 249 -10.69 -1.71 11.78
CA ALA A 249 -10.46 -0.37 11.25
C ALA A 249 -9.26 -0.41 10.28
N ASN A 250 -9.50 -0.06 9.01
CA ASN A 250 -8.48 0.06 7.96
C ASN A 250 -7.79 -1.24 7.52
N TYR A 251 -8.40 -2.42 7.71
CA TYR A 251 -7.77 -3.69 7.30
C TYR A 251 -7.45 -3.75 5.80
N LEU A 252 -8.23 -3.09 4.92
CA LEU A 252 -7.92 -3.02 3.49
C LEU A 252 -6.60 -2.28 3.21
N GLN A 253 -6.34 -1.19 3.93
CA GLN A 253 -5.08 -0.45 3.81
C GLN A 253 -3.92 -1.32 4.28
N THR A 254 -4.11 -2.00 5.42
CA THR A 254 -3.11 -2.94 5.97
C THR A 254 -2.79 -4.07 4.99
N ILE A 255 -3.81 -4.66 4.36
CA ILE A 255 -3.62 -5.69 3.34
C ILE A 255 -2.85 -5.14 2.15
N TYR A 256 -3.20 -3.96 1.66
CA TYR A 256 -2.47 -3.32 0.54
C TYR A 256 -0.99 -3.11 0.87
N ASP A 257 -0.68 -2.58 2.06
CA ASP A 257 0.70 -2.33 2.48
C ASP A 257 1.51 -3.63 2.62
N LEU A 258 0.88 -4.71 3.11
CA LEU A 258 1.50 -6.04 3.17
C LEU A 258 1.74 -6.63 1.78
N LEU A 259 0.78 -6.50 0.86
CA LEU A 259 0.95 -6.94 -0.54
C LEU A 259 2.11 -6.21 -1.20
N ARG A 260 2.24 -4.89 -0.98
CA ARG A 260 3.39 -4.09 -1.47
C ARG A 260 4.72 -4.54 -0.89
N ALA A 261 4.72 -5.08 0.32
CA ALA A 261 5.89 -5.69 0.95
C ALA A 261 6.15 -7.13 0.47
N GLY A 262 5.43 -7.61 -0.55
CA GLY A 262 5.56 -8.97 -1.06
C GLY A 262 4.94 -10.03 -0.16
N LYS A 263 4.03 -9.65 0.75
CA LYS A 263 3.41 -10.57 1.73
C LYS A 263 1.95 -10.85 1.36
N PRO A 264 1.61 -12.05 0.88
CA PRO A 264 0.22 -12.43 0.74
C PRO A 264 -0.44 -12.54 2.11
N VAL A 265 -1.72 -12.16 2.19
CA VAL A 265 -2.43 -12.04 3.48
C VAL A 265 -3.53 -13.07 3.56
N ILE A 266 -3.54 -13.87 4.61
CA ILE A 266 -4.66 -14.76 4.93
C ILE A 266 -5.74 -13.90 5.61
N LEU A 267 -6.94 -13.88 5.04
CA LEU A 267 -8.08 -13.13 5.57
C LEU A 267 -9.19 -14.11 5.98
N GLY A 268 -9.57 -14.03 7.25
CA GLY A 268 -10.72 -14.73 7.81
C GLY A 268 -11.92 -13.80 7.91
N MET A 269 -13.08 -14.30 7.47
CA MET A 269 -14.37 -13.63 7.63
C MET A 269 -15.44 -14.63 8.09
N LYS A 270 -16.54 -14.09 8.61
CA LYS A 270 -17.65 -14.85 9.20
C LYS A 270 -18.97 -14.57 8.50
N ARG A 271 -19.82 -15.58 8.48
CA ARG A 271 -21.28 -15.40 8.26
C ARG A 271 -21.93 -14.80 9.52
N ALA A 272 -23.19 -14.39 9.40
CA ALA A 272 -24.00 -14.00 10.56
C ALA A 272 -24.16 -15.14 11.57
N SER A 273 -24.17 -16.40 11.12
CA SER A 273 -24.19 -17.60 11.96
C SER A 273 -22.90 -17.84 12.76
N GLY A 274 -21.84 -17.06 12.51
CA GLY A 274 -20.53 -17.24 13.14
C GLY A 274 -19.59 -18.21 12.40
N SER A 275 -20.10 -18.95 11.41
CA SER A 275 -19.28 -19.85 10.56
C SER A 275 -18.18 -19.06 9.85
N GLN A 276 -16.94 -19.53 9.97
CA GLN A 276 -15.75 -18.87 9.43
C GLN A 276 -15.35 -19.46 8.08
N HIS A 277 -14.76 -18.63 7.23
CA HIS A 277 -14.03 -19.06 6.03
C HIS A 277 -12.78 -18.21 5.86
N TRP A 278 -11.76 -18.81 5.24
CA TRP A 278 -10.43 -18.21 5.12
C TRP A 278 -9.97 -18.24 3.67
N VAL A 279 -9.51 -17.09 3.18
CA VAL A 279 -8.99 -16.91 1.82
C VAL A 279 -7.60 -16.29 1.86
N VAL A 280 -6.85 -16.37 0.77
CA VAL A 280 -5.58 -15.64 0.64
C VAL A 280 -5.79 -14.45 -0.29
N VAL A 281 -5.52 -13.25 0.18
CA VAL A 281 -5.43 -12.06 -0.66
C VAL A 281 -4.07 -12.06 -1.34
N THR A 282 -4.08 -12.04 -2.67
CA THR A 282 -2.92 -12.29 -3.54
C THR A 282 -2.54 -11.07 -4.38
N GLY A 283 -3.32 -10.00 -4.32
CA GLY A 283 -3.01 -8.80 -5.07
C GLY A 283 -4.08 -7.74 -4.99
N PHE A 284 -3.81 -6.63 -5.66
CA PHE A 284 -4.64 -5.47 -5.81
C PHE A 284 -4.57 -4.98 -7.26
N ALA A 285 -5.72 -4.75 -7.90
CA ALA A 285 -5.85 -4.39 -9.32
C ALA A 285 -5.35 -2.97 -9.64
N GLY A 286 -5.05 -2.19 -8.61
CA GLY A 286 -4.80 -0.77 -8.72
C GLY A 286 -6.09 0.04 -8.54
N GLY A 287 -6.00 1.36 -8.46
CA GLY A 287 -7.19 2.21 -8.36
C GLY A 287 -7.53 2.63 -6.93
N SER A 288 -8.82 2.79 -6.65
CA SER A 288 -9.32 3.12 -5.31
C SER A 288 -9.17 1.93 -4.36
N LEU A 289 -8.91 2.21 -3.08
CA LEU A 289 -8.83 1.18 -2.05
C LEU A 289 -10.23 0.64 -1.73
N SER A 290 -10.72 -0.29 -2.54
CA SER A 290 -11.99 -0.97 -2.39
C SER A 290 -11.80 -2.49 -2.42
N ALA A 291 -12.70 -3.23 -1.76
CA ALA A 291 -12.67 -4.69 -1.75
C ALA A 291 -12.78 -5.31 -3.16
N SER A 292 -13.47 -4.66 -4.09
CA SER A 292 -13.57 -5.14 -5.48
C SER A 292 -12.23 -5.21 -6.19
N ASN A 293 -11.26 -4.40 -5.75
CA ASN A 293 -9.96 -4.29 -6.38
C ASN A 293 -8.95 -5.27 -5.78
N PHE A 294 -9.29 -6.09 -4.78
CA PHE A 294 -8.38 -7.11 -4.24
C PHE A 294 -8.64 -8.48 -4.86
N TYR A 295 -7.57 -9.11 -5.37
CA TYR A 295 -7.59 -10.48 -5.85
C TYR A 295 -7.42 -11.46 -4.70
N ILE A 296 -8.17 -12.57 -4.73
CA ILE A 296 -8.07 -13.64 -3.74
C ILE A 296 -7.91 -15.02 -4.40
N ASN A 297 -7.27 -15.92 -3.67
CA ASN A 297 -7.40 -17.36 -3.87
C ASN A 297 -8.30 -17.91 -2.75
N ASP A 298 -9.47 -18.41 -3.13
CA ASP A 298 -10.43 -19.02 -2.19
C ASP A 298 -10.28 -20.56 -2.19
N PRO A 299 -9.93 -21.21 -1.07
CA PRO A 299 -9.85 -22.67 -0.95
C PRO A 299 -11.16 -23.42 -1.19
N GLY A 300 -12.30 -22.81 -0.87
CA GLY A 300 -13.64 -23.41 -0.92
C GLY A 300 -14.48 -22.96 -2.11
N SER A 301 -13.94 -22.15 -3.03
CA SER A 301 -14.64 -21.72 -4.24
C SER A 301 -13.68 -21.48 -5.41
N SER A 302 -14.00 -22.01 -6.58
CA SER A 302 -13.25 -21.73 -7.82
C SER A 302 -13.74 -20.49 -8.56
N THR A 303 -14.94 -20.00 -8.24
CA THR A 303 -15.57 -18.85 -8.92
C THR A 303 -15.38 -17.53 -8.17
N ARG A 304 -15.09 -17.58 -6.88
CA ARG A 304 -14.89 -16.39 -6.06
C ARG A 304 -13.42 -15.94 -6.10
N THR A 305 -13.16 -14.90 -6.88
CA THR A 305 -11.80 -14.42 -7.19
C THR A 305 -11.48 -13.02 -6.67
N THR A 306 -12.49 -12.30 -6.15
CA THR A 306 -12.33 -10.97 -5.56
C THR A 306 -12.74 -10.93 -4.10
N LEU A 307 -12.18 -9.99 -3.35
CA LEU A 307 -12.54 -9.80 -1.95
C LEU A 307 -13.98 -9.32 -1.78
N SER A 308 -14.52 -8.51 -2.69
CA SER A 308 -15.95 -8.13 -2.63
C SER A 308 -16.88 -9.33 -2.77
N ALA A 309 -16.58 -10.28 -3.66
CA ALA A 309 -17.36 -11.51 -3.81
C ALA A 309 -17.26 -12.42 -2.57
N PHE A 310 -16.15 -12.35 -1.84
CA PHE A 310 -15.99 -13.02 -0.55
C PHE A 310 -16.82 -12.37 0.56
N GLN A 311 -16.78 -11.04 0.65
CA GLN A 311 -17.55 -10.28 1.62
C GLN A 311 -19.06 -10.46 1.41
N ALA A 312 -19.53 -10.59 0.17
CA ALA A 312 -20.93 -10.89 -0.11
C ALA A 312 -21.39 -12.21 0.53
N ALA A 313 -20.50 -13.21 0.63
CA ALA A 313 -20.79 -14.50 1.26
C ALA A 313 -20.45 -14.55 2.76
N TYR A 314 -19.46 -13.77 3.19
CA TYR A 314 -18.93 -13.70 4.56
C TYR A 314 -18.73 -12.22 4.96
N PRO A 315 -19.79 -11.51 5.37
CA PRO A 315 -19.76 -10.05 5.51
C PRO A 315 -18.98 -9.57 6.73
N ASN A 316 -18.76 -10.41 7.72
CA ASN A 316 -18.20 -9.98 9.00
C ASN A 316 -16.69 -10.23 9.04
N PHE A 317 -15.90 -9.16 9.10
CA PHE A 317 -14.46 -9.27 9.31
C PHE A 317 -14.16 -10.05 10.59
N TYR A 318 -13.20 -10.97 10.54
CA TYR A 318 -12.73 -11.66 11.74
C TYR A 318 -11.28 -11.32 12.06
N LYS A 319 -10.35 -11.60 11.14
CA LYS A 319 -8.91 -11.53 11.42
C LYS A 319 -8.12 -11.59 10.13
N ILE A 320 -6.97 -10.92 10.09
CA ILE A 320 -5.91 -11.16 9.11
C ILE A 320 -4.74 -11.91 9.75
N ALA A 321 -4.02 -12.68 8.93
CA ALA A 321 -2.77 -13.31 9.31
C ALA A 321 -1.74 -13.23 8.17
N TYR A 322 -0.47 -13.03 8.53
CA TYR A 322 0.64 -12.92 7.58
C TYR A 322 1.96 -13.31 8.24
N TYR A 323 2.93 -13.73 7.44
CA TYR A 323 4.27 -14.08 7.91
C TYR A 323 5.03 -12.83 8.40
N ARG A 324 5.76 -12.96 9.52
CA ARG A 324 6.51 -11.88 10.19
C ARG A 324 7.46 -11.11 9.28
#